data_AF-A0A1E3XA39-F1
#
_entry.id   AF-A0A1E3XA39-F1
#
_cell.length_a   1.000
_cell.length_b   1.000
_cell.length_c   1.000
_cell.angle_alpha   90.00
_cell.angle_beta   90.00
_cell.angle_gamma   90.00
#
_symmetry.space_group_name_H-M   'P 1'
#
loop_
_entity.id
_entity.type
_entity.pdbx_description
1 polymer ?
#
loop_
_entity_poly.entity_id
_entity_poly.type
_entity_poly.pdbx_seq_one_letter_code
_entity_poly.pdbx_strand_id
1 'polypeptide(L)'
;MFEPDSTLADVRKNFEFLKEMEMLTTPSVTAHLLHHRQTIFKGMLDYEKGKNITKQVSKLNYEYGYNFKDERVAELSENVNAFCLEVLKDLSPDKDFKNEERDSCVYSKNDSFSKQINEKLIKHFESTLYSFETKFLQGV
;
A
#
# COMPACT_ATOMS: atom_id res chain seq x y z
N MET A 1 -0.94 -2.81 5.16
CA MET A 1 0.50 -2.97 4.87
C MET A 1 1.34 -2.11 5.79
N PHE A 2 1.01 -0.80 5.86
CA PHE A 2 1.77 0.18 6.61
C PHE A 2 0.96 0.73 7.79
N GLU A 3 1.48 0.54 9.01
CA GLU A 3 0.90 1.03 10.26
C GLU A 3 1.78 2.14 10.84
N PRO A 4 1.24 3.09 11.63
CA PRO A 4 1.99 4.24 12.16
C PRO A 4 3.28 3.86 12.89
N ASP A 5 3.23 2.80 13.68
CA ASP A 5 4.33 2.33 14.53
C ASP A 5 5.14 1.19 13.90
N SER A 6 4.83 0.80 12.66
CA SER A 6 5.51 -0.31 11.99
C SER A 6 6.98 -0.01 11.69
N THR A 7 7.82 -1.04 11.82
CA THR A 7 9.22 -1.05 11.39
C THR A 7 9.36 -1.73 10.02
N LEU A 8 10.52 -1.62 9.36
CA LEU A 8 10.78 -2.39 8.13
C LEU A 8 10.64 -3.90 8.34
N ALA A 9 10.96 -4.43 9.52
CA ALA A 9 10.80 -5.84 9.84
C ALA A 9 9.32 -6.25 9.92
N ASP A 10 8.45 -5.37 10.45
CA ASP A 10 7.00 -5.60 10.46
C ASP A 10 6.43 -5.58 9.05
N VAL A 11 6.87 -4.63 8.22
CA VAL A 11 6.50 -4.56 6.79
C VAL A 11 6.96 -5.83 6.06
N ARG A 12 8.18 -6.30 6.28
CA ARG A 12 8.69 -7.56 5.74
C ARG A 12 7.82 -8.74 6.14
N LYS A 13 7.53 -8.89 7.43
CA LYS A 13 6.68 -9.97 7.95
C LYS A 13 5.29 -9.96 7.32
N ASN A 14 4.68 -8.77 7.23
CA ASN A 14 3.38 -8.60 6.59
C ASN A 14 3.42 -8.98 5.10
N PHE A 15 4.49 -8.64 4.38
CA PHE A 15 4.63 -8.98 2.97
C PHE A 15 4.79 -10.49 2.75
N GLU A 16 5.61 -11.17 3.56
CA GLU A 16 5.74 -12.63 3.52
C GLU A 16 4.40 -13.30 3.84
N PHE A 17 3.68 -12.83 4.86
CA PHE A 17 2.35 -13.33 5.19
C PHE A 17 1.37 -13.24 4.01
N LEU A 18 1.33 -12.12 3.29
CA LEU A 18 0.47 -11.97 2.11
C LEU A 18 0.84 -12.92 0.97
N LYS A 19 2.13 -13.24 0.81
CA LYS A 19 2.62 -14.23 -0.17
C LYS A 19 2.24 -15.65 0.24
N GLU A 20 2.50 -16.02 1.50
CA GLU A 20 2.18 -17.34 2.07
C GLU A 20 0.68 -17.65 2.01
N MET A 21 -0.16 -16.63 2.26
CA MET A 21 -1.63 -16.75 2.20
C MET A 21 -2.19 -16.62 0.77
N GLU A 22 -1.34 -16.56 -0.25
CA GLU A 22 -1.70 -16.40 -1.66
C GLU A 22 -2.65 -15.22 -1.92
N MET A 23 -2.51 -14.12 -1.18
CA MET A 23 -3.43 -12.97 -1.27
C MET A 23 -3.11 -12.04 -2.46
N LEU A 24 -1.88 -12.06 -2.97
CA LEU A 24 -1.39 -11.20 -4.06
C LEU A 24 -1.78 -11.77 -5.44
N THR A 25 -3.09 -11.94 -5.66
CA THR A 25 -3.64 -12.76 -6.76
C THR A 25 -3.83 -12.04 -8.09
N THR A 26 -4.22 -10.77 -8.07
CA THR A 26 -4.56 -9.96 -9.25
C THR A 26 -3.99 -8.56 -9.08
N PRO A 27 -3.69 -7.84 -10.18
CA PRO A 27 -3.10 -6.51 -10.10
C PRO A 27 -3.85 -5.54 -9.20
N SER A 28 -5.18 -5.52 -9.27
CA SER A 28 -6.00 -4.66 -8.42
C SER A 28 -5.87 -5.04 -6.95
N VAL A 29 -6.08 -6.31 -6.60
CA VAL A 29 -5.97 -6.79 -5.20
C VAL A 29 -4.57 -6.53 -4.65
N THR A 30 -3.54 -6.88 -5.42
CA THR A 30 -2.14 -6.70 -5.04
C THR A 30 -1.80 -5.23 -4.84
N ALA A 31 -2.16 -4.35 -5.78
CA ALA A 31 -1.91 -2.92 -5.63
C ALA A 31 -2.56 -2.39 -4.34
N HIS A 32 -3.86 -2.66 -4.16
CA HIS A 32 -4.61 -2.21 -2.97
C HIS A 32 -3.96 -2.71 -1.67
N LEU A 33 -3.60 -4.00 -1.59
CA LEU A 33 -2.96 -4.55 -0.39
C LEU A 33 -1.61 -3.89 -0.13
N LEU A 34 -0.76 -3.75 -1.16
CA LEU A 34 0.61 -3.29 -1.01
C LEU A 34 0.73 -1.79 -0.74
N HIS A 35 -0.18 -0.95 -1.26
CA HIS A 35 -0.15 0.49 -0.96
C HIS A 35 -0.96 0.88 0.28
N HIS A 36 -1.70 -0.06 0.90
CA HIS A 36 -2.63 0.29 1.96
C HIS A 36 -1.93 0.83 3.21
N ARG A 37 -2.29 2.08 3.54
CA ARG A 37 -1.99 2.78 4.79
C ARG A 37 -3.22 2.74 5.68
N GLN A 38 -3.02 2.44 6.96
CA GLN A 38 -4.10 2.37 7.94
C GLN A 38 -4.85 3.70 8.02
N THR A 39 -6.17 3.69 7.95
CA THR A 39 -6.97 4.89 8.25
C THR A 39 -7.31 4.91 9.74
N ILE A 40 -6.94 5.97 10.45
CA ILE A 40 -7.26 6.13 11.88
C ILE A 40 -8.55 6.94 12.03
N PHE A 41 -9.55 6.31 12.66
CA PHE A 41 -10.86 6.88 12.93
C PHE A 41 -11.03 7.29 14.39
N LYS A 42 -11.86 8.31 14.62
CA LYS A 42 -12.25 8.77 15.96
C LYS A 42 -12.89 7.65 16.77
N GLY A 43 -12.38 7.47 17.99
CA GLY A 43 -12.81 6.41 18.91
C GLY A 43 -11.93 5.15 18.91
N MET A 44 -10.95 5.04 18.01
CA MET A 44 -9.93 4.01 18.09
C MET A 44 -8.84 4.37 19.11
N LEU A 45 -8.21 3.38 19.73
CA LEU A 45 -7.12 3.59 20.69
C LEU A 45 -5.99 4.45 20.10
N ASP A 46 -5.67 4.22 18.82
CA ASP A 46 -4.60 4.92 18.10
C ASP A 46 -4.95 6.38 17.79
N TYR A 47 -6.25 6.71 17.74
CA TYR A 47 -6.73 8.09 17.62
C TYR A 47 -6.40 8.91 18.87
N GLU A 48 -6.64 8.35 20.06
CA GLU A 48 -6.38 9.03 21.33
C GLU A 48 -4.86 9.19 21.58
N LYS A 49 -4.05 8.23 21.11
CA LYS A 49 -2.59 8.30 21.18
C LYS A 49 -2.00 9.31 20.20
N GLY A 50 -2.59 9.46 19.01
CA GLY A 50 -2.09 10.30 17.92
C GLY A 50 -2.48 11.78 17.98
N LYS A 51 -3.48 12.15 18.78
CA LYS A 51 -4.07 13.51 18.86
C LYS A 51 -3.07 14.68 18.91
N ASN A 52 -1.88 14.49 19.47
CA ASN A 52 -0.86 15.54 19.64
C ASN A 52 0.21 15.58 18.52
N ILE A 53 0.21 14.65 17.57
CA ILE A 53 1.28 14.45 16.57
C ILE A 53 0.77 14.65 15.12
N THR A 54 -0.55 14.67 14.92
CA THR A 54 -1.18 14.49 13.60
C THR A 54 -1.70 15.77 12.96
N LYS A 55 -1.49 15.92 11.64
CA LYS A 55 -2.18 16.92 10.81
C LYS A 55 -3.61 16.45 10.51
N GLN A 56 -4.56 17.37 10.59
CA GLN A 56 -5.95 17.15 10.22
C GLN A 56 -6.04 16.84 8.70
N VAL A 57 -6.65 15.72 8.33
CA VAL A 57 -6.79 15.29 6.92
C VAL A 57 -8.18 15.56 6.36
N SER A 58 -9.22 15.52 7.20
CA SER A 58 -10.60 15.75 6.77
C SER A 58 -11.29 16.91 7.51
N LYS A 59 -12.19 17.59 6.80
CA LYS A 59 -13.05 18.65 7.37
C LYS A 59 -14.00 18.14 8.45
N LEU A 60 -14.25 16.82 8.49
CA LEU A 60 -15.26 16.20 9.36
C LEU A 60 -14.71 15.79 10.75
N ASN A 61 -13.42 16.01 11.03
CA ASN A 61 -12.77 15.65 12.32
C ASN A 61 -12.92 14.16 12.71
N TYR A 62 -13.15 13.29 11.74
CA TYR A 62 -13.39 11.87 11.97
C TYR A 62 -12.19 11.00 11.58
N GLU A 63 -11.33 11.53 10.71
CA GLU A 63 -10.12 10.86 10.20
C GLU A 63 -8.90 11.73 10.47
N TYR A 64 -7.81 11.10 10.91
CA TYR A 64 -6.50 11.75 11.04
C TYR A 64 -5.47 11.15 10.09
N GLY A 65 -4.64 12.03 9.54
CA GLY A 65 -3.37 11.63 8.94
C GLY A 65 -2.35 11.43 10.04
N TYR A 66 -1.60 10.34 9.95
CA TYR A 66 -0.54 10.03 10.89
C TYR A 66 0.81 10.15 10.20
N ASN A 67 1.84 10.43 11.00
CA ASN A 67 3.22 10.28 10.56
C ASN A 67 3.68 8.89 10.96
N PHE A 68 4.45 8.23 10.09
CA PHE A 68 5.15 7.02 10.47
C PHE A 68 6.24 7.36 11.47
N LYS A 69 6.41 6.49 12.48
CA LYS A 69 7.48 6.64 13.47
C LYS A 69 8.85 6.34 12.87
N ASP A 70 8.93 5.39 11.94
CA ASP A 70 10.14 5.09 11.17
C ASP A 70 10.07 5.83 9.82
N GLU A 71 10.98 6.79 9.62
CA GLU A 71 11.05 7.60 8.39
C GLU A 71 11.29 6.73 7.14
N ARG A 72 12.00 5.61 7.27
CA ARG A 72 12.25 4.69 6.15
C ARG A 72 10.96 3.99 5.73
N VAL A 73 10.07 3.69 6.68
CA VAL A 73 8.75 3.14 6.39
C VAL A 73 7.89 4.20 5.69
N ALA A 74 8.02 5.47 6.08
CA ALA A 74 7.36 6.58 5.37
C ALA A 74 7.80 6.65 3.90
N GLU A 75 9.12 6.69 3.65
CA GLU A 75 9.67 6.76 2.29
C GLU A 75 9.32 5.54 1.44
N LEU A 76 9.44 4.33 2.00
CA LEU A 76 9.02 3.09 1.35
C LEU A 76 7.54 3.16 0.98
N SER A 77 6.69 3.59 1.92
CA SER A 77 5.25 3.67 1.70
C SER A 77 4.91 4.70 0.61
N GLU A 78 5.59 5.84 0.54
CA GLU A 78 5.37 6.82 -0.55
C GLU A 78 5.77 6.24 -1.91
N ASN A 79 6.93 5.59 -1.99
CA ASN A 79 7.42 5.00 -3.23
C ASN A 79 6.48 3.90 -3.75
N VAL A 80 6.09 2.96 -2.89
CA VAL A 80 5.17 1.87 -3.24
C VAL A 80 3.80 2.43 -3.62
N ASN A 81 3.30 3.43 -2.89
CA ASN A 81 2.01 4.04 -3.19
C ASN A 81 2.01 4.72 -4.56
N ALA A 82 3.04 5.49 -4.90
CA ALA A 82 3.16 6.12 -6.20
C ALA A 82 3.09 5.08 -7.34
N PHE A 83 3.87 4.00 -7.23
CA PHE A 83 3.89 2.93 -8.23
C PHE A 83 2.55 2.19 -8.34
N CYS A 84 1.94 1.83 -7.19
CA CYS A 84 0.65 1.15 -7.19
C CYS A 84 -0.46 2.02 -7.80
N LEU A 85 -0.47 3.32 -7.51
CA LEU A 85 -1.43 4.25 -8.09
C LEU A 85 -1.25 4.45 -9.59
N GLU A 86 -0.02 4.43 -10.10
CA GLU A 86 0.25 4.43 -11.54
C GLU A 86 -0.34 3.18 -12.20
N VAL A 87 -0.04 2.00 -11.65
CA VAL A 87 -0.62 0.74 -12.14
C VAL A 87 -2.15 0.75 -12.08
N LEU A 88 -2.75 1.22 -10.99
CA LEU A 88 -4.21 1.30 -10.87
C LEU A 88 -4.83 2.26 -11.89
N LYS A 89 -4.15 3.36 -12.24
CA LYS A 89 -4.61 4.27 -13.30
C LYS A 89 -4.54 3.61 -14.67
N ASP A 90 -3.44 2.92 -14.98
CA ASP A 90 -3.27 2.19 -16.25
C ASP A 90 -4.28 1.04 -16.40
N LEU A 91 -4.66 0.44 -15.28
CA LEU A 91 -5.65 -0.62 -15.23
C LEU A 91 -7.08 -0.08 -15.41
N SER A 92 -7.36 1.17 -15.01
CA SER A 92 -8.68 1.78 -15.20
C SER A 92 -8.98 1.91 -16.70
N PRO A 93 -9.99 1.21 -17.24
CA PRO A 93 -10.38 1.43 -18.63
C PRO A 93 -10.83 2.88 -18.80
N ASP A 94 -10.55 3.43 -19.98
CA ASP A 94 -10.96 4.77 -20.41
C ASP A 94 -12.45 4.96 -20.06
N LYS A 95 -12.72 5.92 -19.17
CA LYS A 95 -14.07 6.19 -18.66
C LYS A 95 -14.90 6.87 -19.73
N ASP A 96 -15.41 6.11 -20.69
CA ASP A 96 -16.65 6.48 -21.35
C ASP A 96 -17.81 6.17 -20.38
N PHE A 97 -18.28 7.24 -19.73
CA PHE A 97 -19.38 7.34 -18.77
C PHE A 97 -20.73 6.85 -19.31
N LYS A 98 -20.86 5.57 -19.72
CA LYS A 98 -22.12 5.04 -20.26
C LYS A 98 -22.63 3.73 -19.68
N ASN A 99 -21.92 3.06 -18.77
CA ASN A 99 -22.45 1.85 -18.13
C ASN A 99 -22.15 1.84 -16.63
N GLU A 100 -23.20 2.01 -15.82
CA GLU A 100 -23.18 2.08 -14.36
C GLU A 100 -22.92 0.72 -13.67
N GLU A 101 -22.56 -0.35 -14.40
CA GLU A 101 -22.44 -1.70 -13.85
C GLU A 101 -21.18 -2.46 -14.33
N ARG A 102 -20.03 -1.81 -14.41
CA ARG A 102 -18.76 -2.54 -14.41
C ARG A 102 -17.96 -2.17 -13.19
N ASP A 103 -18.02 -3.04 -12.18
CA ASP A 103 -17.03 -3.05 -11.12
C ASP A 103 -15.64 -3.12 -11.77
N SER A 104 -14.85 -2.06 -11.60
CA SER A 104 -13.57 -1.84 -12.29
C SER A 104 -12.48 -2.83 -11.88
N CYS A 105 -12.85 -3.89 -11.17
CA CYS A 105 -11.95 -4.86 -10.55
C CYS A 105 -11.95 -6.23 -11.25
N VAL A 106 -12.61 -6.39 -12.40
CA VAL A 106 -12.63 -7.68 -13.13
C VAL A 106 -11.36 -7.83 -13.98
N TYR A 107 -10.24 -8.14 -13.33
CA TYR A 107 -9.03 -8.62 -14.00
C TYR A 107 -8.96 -10.13 -13.89
N SER A 108 -8.78 -10.82 -15.01
CA SER A 108 -8.74 -12.27 -14.98
C SER A 108 -7.39 -12.72 -14.42
N LYS A 109 -7.40 -13.66 -13.46
CA LYS A 109 -6.18 -14.30 -12.96
C LYS A 109 -5.37 -15.02 -14.07
N ASN A 110 -5.98 -15.23 -15.23
CA ASN A 110 -5.48 -16.14 -16.26
C ASN A 110 -4.87 -15.44 -17.49
N ASP A 111 -5.11 -14.15 -17.71
CA ASP A 111 -4.52 -13.44 -18.85
C ASP A 111 -3.06 -13.05 -18.58
N SER A 112 -2.23 -13.15 -19.62
CA SER A 112 -0.78 -12.95 -19.52
C SER A 112 -0.41 -11.53 -19.09
N PHE A 113 -1.21 -10.54 -19.49
CA PHE A 113 -0.99 -9.14 -19.14
C PHE A 113 -1.18 -8.92 -17.63
N SER A 114 -2.30 -9.36 -17.07
CA SER A 114 -2.59 -9.27 -15.63
C SER A 114 -1.51 -9.97 -14.80
N LYS A 115 -1.03 -11.14 -15.22
CA LYS A 115 0.08 -11.83 -14.54
C LYS A 115 1.37 -11.01 -14.53
N GLN A 116 1.74 -10.44 -15.69
CA GLN A 116 2.95 -9.61 -15.80
C GLN A 116 2.88 -8.36 -14.92
N ILE A 117 1.73 -7.66 -14.91
CA ILE A 117 1.54 -6.48 -14.04
C ILE A 117 1.58 -6.87 -12.57
N ASN A 118 0.93 -7.98 -12.20
CA ASN A 118 0.94 -8.47 -10.82
C ASN A 118 2.36 -8.82 -10.35
N GLU A 119 3.14 -9.51 -11.18
CA GLU A 119 4.55 -9.80 -10.87
C GLU A 119 5.39 -8.52 -10.74
N LYS A 120 5.13 -7.50 -11.57
CA LYS A 120 5.84 -6.21 -11.47
C LYS A 120 5.55 -5.52 -10.14
N LEU A 121 4.30 -5.51 -9.68
CA LEU A 121 3.93 -4.96 -8.36
C LEU A 121 4.69 -5.67 -7.23
N ILE A 122 4.69 -7.00 -7.24
CA ILE A 122 5.37 -7.83 -6.21
C ILE A 122 6.88 -7.58 -6.23
N LYS A 123 7.51 -7.59 -7.42
CA LYS A 123 8.95 -7.36 -7.58
C LYS A 123 9.35 -5.94 -7.20
N HIS A 124 8.56 -4.93 -7.55
CA HIS A 124 8.79 -3.54 -7.16
C HIS A 124 8.78 -3.40 -5.65
N PHE A 125 7.78 -3.97 -4.98
CA PHE A 125 7.69 -3.95 -3.52
C PHE A 125 8.89 -4.63 -2.85
N GLU A 126 9.18 -5.88 -3.25
CA GLU A 126 10.28 -6.68 -2.70
C GLU A 126 11.64 -5.98 -2.85
N SER A 127 11.94 -5.49 -4.05
CA SER A 127 13.23 -4.81 -4.33
C SER A 127 13.36 -3.47 -3.60
N THR A 128 12.27 -2.69 -3.53
CA THR A 128 12.27 -1.42 -2.81
C THR A 128 12.47 -1.66 -1.32
N LEU A 129 11.71 -2.58 -0.71
CA LEU A 129 11.87 -2.95 0.70
C LEU A 129 13.29 -3.44 0.99
N TYR A 130 13.82 -4.35 0.18
CA TYR A 130 15.19 -4.84 0.33
C TYR A 130 16.24 -3.72 0.27
N SER A 131 16.06 -2.71 -0.60
CA SER A 131 16.97 -1.57 -0.67
C SER A 131 16.99 -0.76 0.63
N PHE A 132 15.85 -0.61 1.31
CA PHE A 132 15.76 0.07 2.60
C PHE A 132 16.33 -0.76 3.75
N GLU A 133 16.16 -2.09 3.71
CA GLU A 133 16.75 -3.02 4.67
C GLU A 133 18.28 -3.05 4.58
N THR A 134 18.84 -2.98 3.37
CA THR A 134 20.28 -3.14 3.12
C THR A 134 21.09 -1.84 3.15
N LYS A 135 20.47 -0.67 2.92
CA LYS A 135 21.13 0.64 3.07
C LYS A 135 21.79 0.84 4.45
N PHE A 136 21.43 0.03 5.46
CA PHE A 136 21.99 0.08 6.81
C PHE A 136 23.16 -0.89 7.06
N LEU A 137 23.48 -1.80 6.12
CA LEU A 137 24.60 -2.74 6.27
C LEU A 137 25.95 -2.18 5.77
N GLN A 138 25.97 -1.00 5.16
CA GLN A 138 27.17 -0.36 4.62
C GLN A 138 27.66 0.85 5.44
N GLY A 139 27.11 1.06 6.65
CA GLY A 139 27.40 2.22 7.50
C GLY A 139 27.99 1.86 8.87
N VAL A 140 28.90 0.87 8.94
CA VAL A 140 29.73 0.57 10.12
C VAL A 140 31.19 0.75 9.76
#